data_AF-A0A511D3S0-F1
#
_entry.id   AF-A0A511D3S0-F1
#
_cell.length_a   1.000
_cell.length_b   1.000
_cell.length_c   1.000
_cell.angle_alpha   90.00
_cell.angle_beta   90.00
_cell.angle_gamma   90.00
#
_symmetry.space_group_name_H-M   'P 1'
#
loop_
_entity.id
_entity.type
_entity.pdbx_description
1 polymer ?
#
loop_
_entity_poly.entity_id
_entity_poly.type
_entity_poly.pdbx_seq_one_letter_code
_entity_poly.pdbx_strand_id
1 'polypeptide(L)'
;MGDDAGVHHALPARPVIGILHPGAMGAALGAALKPVAGAVIWAAAGRSQGTSKRAELADLVGVPDLGELARRSDMIVSICPPHAARDVAEQVAAAVVGRPDPPLLVEANAVSPATVREIGASLGAEKVVDGAVIGPPAWERGHSVLWLSGGAAGVIAELFAGSPFEARVLGPELGTASALKACFALQSKALPAIWLELAAAARRFGVDEALRGELARTGVDLDAELDGVTRRAGAKAWRWAGEMDEAAEAIAALGLPDGFSRAAAEIYRRASDGSLPGWSQPAAT
;
A
#
# COMPACT_ATOMS: atom_id res chain seq x y z
N MET A 1 31.90 -5.87 -24.66
CA MET A 1 32.41 -5.54 -23.33
C MET A 1 32.04 -4.09 -23.06
N GLY A 2 30.77 -3.87 -22.76
CA GLY A 2 30.28 -2.58 -22.28
C GLY A 2 30.21 -2.69 -20.77
N ASP A 3 30.88 -1.78 -20.09
CA ASP A 3 30.90 -1.66 -18.64
C ASP A 3 29.45 -1.36 -18.20
N ASP A 4 28.78 -2.36 -17.62
CA ASP A 4 27.53 -2.18 -16.89
C ASP A 4 27.91 -1.56 -15.55
N ALA A 5 28.17 -0.25 -15.57
CA ALA A 5 28.33 0.55 -14.37
C ALA A 5 26.97 0.73 -13.71
N GLY A 6 26.38 -0.38 -13.27
CA GLY A 6 25.25 -0.39 -12.36
C GLY A 6 25.67 0.38 -11.12
N VAL A 7 25.02 1.52 -10.89
CA VAL A 7 25.21 2.29 -9.66
C VAL A 7 24.74 1.41 -8.51
N HIS A 8 25.67 0.68 -7.89
CA HIS A 8 25.38 -0.11 -6.71
C HIS A 8 25.04 0.84 -5.57
N HIS A 9 23.75 0.97 -5.27
CA HIS A 9 23.27 1.70 -4.11
C HIS A 9 23.62 0.90 -2.85
N ALA A 10 24.80 1.12 -2.29
CA ALA A 10 25.22 0.47 -1.06
C ALA A 10 24.67 1.24 0.14
N LEU A 11 23.74 0.64 0.87
CA LEU A 11 23.38 1.10 2.21
C LEU A 11 24.52 0.78 3.19
N PRO A 12 24.71 1.58 4.26
CA PRO A 12 25.65 1.23 5.32
C PRO A 12 25.24 -0.10 5.97
N ALA A 13 26.20 -0.80 6.62
CA ALA A 13 25.97 -2.13 7.21
C ALA A 13 24.81 -2.18 8.23
N ARG A 14 24.52 -1.04 8.89
CA ARG A 14 23.38 -0.87 9.78
C ARG A 14 22.67 0.45 9.47
N PRO A 15 21.77 0.48 8.48
CA PRO A 15 21.16 1.71 8.03
C PRO A 15 20.16 2.28 9.03
N VAL A 16 20.01 3.60 9.05
CA VAL A 16 18.90 4.29 9.71
C VAL A 16 17.71 4.27 8.76
N ILE A 17 16.64 3.59 9.17
CA ILE A 17 15.46 3.39 8.34
C ILE A 17 14.31 4.25 8.86
N GLY A 18 13.80 5.14 8.01
CA GLY A 18 12.63 5.96 8.32
C GLY A 18 11.33 5.29 7.90
N ILE A 19 10.35 5.21 8.80
CA ILE A 19 8.97 4.84 8.50
C ILE A 19 8.12 6.11 8.60
N LEU A 20 7.68 6.64 7.45
CA LEU A 20 6.96 7.92 7.43
C LEU A 20 5.64 7.86 8.22
N HIS A 21 4.94 6.73 8.14
CA HIS A 21 3.61 6.57 8.73
C HIS A 21 3.47 5.19 9.38
N PRO A 22 3.62 5.06 10.72
CA PRO A 22 3.39 3.81 11.44
C PRO A 22 1.87 3.55 11.63
N GLY A 23 1.17 3.42 10.50
CA GLY A 23 -0.09 2.67 10.42
C GLY A 23 0.12 1.21 10.82
N ALA A 24 -0.92 0.38 10.71
CA ALA A 24 -0.76 -1.05 11.02
C ALA A 24 0.32 -1.71 10.15
N MET A 25 0.36 -1.41 8.85
CA MET A 25 1.37 -1.96 7.94
C MET A 25 2.75 -1.33 8.16
N GLY A 26 2.83 0.00 8.28
CA GLY A 26 4.10 0.68 8.52
C GLY A 26 4.80 0.25 9.81
N ALA A 27 4.04 0.02 10.89
CA ALA A 27 4.58 -0.50 12.13
C ALA A 27 5.14 -1.94 11.96
N ALA A 28 4.45 -2.81 11.23
CA ALA A 28 4.92 -4.16 10.95
C ALA A 28 6.19 -4.17 10.09
N LEU A 29 6.24 -3.35 9.02
CA LEU A 29 7.44 -3.18 8.18
C LEU A 29 8.62 -2.64 9.00
N GLY A 30 8.38 -1.62 9.83
CA GLY A 30 9.41 -1.07 10.72
C GLY A 30 9.96 -2.09 11.69
N ALA A 31 9.08 -2.85 12.35
CA ALA A 31 9.48 -3.93 13.26
C ALA A 31 10.29 -5.02 12.55
N ALA A 32 9.91 -5.39 11.32
CA ALA A 32 10.60 -6.39 10.51
C ALA A 32 12.04 -5.99 10.16
N LEU A 33 12.31 -4.68 10.05
CA LEU A 33 13.62 -4.13 9.67
C LEU A 33 14.55 -3.87 10.86
N LYS A 34 14.04 -3.85 12.10
CA LYS A 34 14.84 -3.63 13.31
C LYS A 34 16.09 -4.52 13.44
N PRO A 35 16.06 -5.83 13.14
CA PRO A 35 17.22 -6.70 13.35
C PRO A 35 18.45 -6.30 12.52
N VAL A 36 18.24 -5.66 11.36
CA VAL A 36 19.31 -5.23 10.45
C VAL A 36 19.62 -3.74 10.55
N ALA A 37 18.67 -2.94 11.05
CA ALA A 37 18.82 -1.49 11.16
C ALA A 37 19.78 -1.05 12.28
N GLY A 38 20.41 0.11 12.09
CA GLY A 38 21.05 0.86 13.19
C GLY A 38 20.00 1.51 14.09
N ALA A 39 18.95 2.06 13.48
CA ALA A 39 17.74 2.52 14.14
C ALA A 39 16.57 2.50 13.15
N VAL A 40 15.36 2.27 13.64
CA VAL A 40 14.13 2.49 12.87
C VAL A 40 13.41 3.69 13.47
N ILE A 41 13.29 4.77 12.70
CA ILE A 41 12.75 6.06 13.15
C ILE A 41 11.39 6.37 12.49
N TRP A 42 10.56 7.17 13.15
CA TRP A 42 9.27 7.61 12.59
C TRP A 42 8.95 9.06 12.97
N ALA A 43 8.23 9.79 12.10
CA ALA A 43 7.88 11.19 12.31
C ALA A 43 6.65 11.34 13.21
N ALA A 44 6.83 11.93 14.41
CA ALA A 44 5.79 11.98 15.43
C ALA A 44 4.79 13.15 15.27
N ALA A 45 5.21 14.26 14.63
CA ALA A 45 4.37 15.46 14.52
C ALA A 45 2.98 15.21 13.90
N GLY A 46 1.95 15.73 14.57
CA GLY A 46 0.57 15.70 14.08
C GLY A 46 -0.03 14.31 13.92
N ARG A 47 0.54 13.27 14.55
CA ARG A 47 0.04 11.90 14.47
C ARG A 47 -0.93 11.58 15.63
N SER A 48 -1.89 10.71 15.36
CA SER A 48 -2.89 10.29 16.35
C SER A 48 -2.31 9.38 17.44
N GLN A 49 -2.96 9.34 18.61
CA GLN A 49 -2.59 8.43 19.71
C GLN A 49 -2.49 6.96 19.26
N GLY A 50 -3.41 6.50 18.40
CA GLY A 50 -3.35 5.14 17.85
C GLY A 50 -2.12 4.89 16.97
N THR A 51 -1.60 5.91 16.31
CA THR A 51 -0.35 5.83 15.53
C THR A 51 0.86 5.77 16.45
N SER A 52 0.91 6.63 17.46
CA SER A 52 1.98 6.60 18.47
C SER A 52 2.06 5.26 19.18
N LYS A 53 0.91 4.71 19.62
CA LYS A 53 0.87 3.41 20.30
C LYS A 53 1.36 2.25 19.42
N ARG A 54 1.03 2.26 18.13
CA ARG A 54 1.57 1.25 17.19
C ARG A 54 3.07 1.37 17.00
N ALA A 55 3.58 2.59 16.92
CA ALA A 55 5.02 2.83 16.81
C ALA A 55 5.76 2.37 18.09
N GLU A 56 5.20 2.62 19.27
CA GLU A 56 5.72 2.14 20.55
C GLU A 56 5.73 0.60 20.63
N LEU A 57 4.62 -0.06 20.27
CA LEU A 57 4.55 -1.53 20.24
C LEU A 57 5.52 -2.16 19.23
N ALA A 58 5.82 -1.44 18.14
CA ALA A 58 6.83 -1.83 17.16
C ALA A 58 8.26 -1.40 17.55
N ASP A 59 8.42 -0.71 18.69
CA ASP A 59 9.69 -0.21 19.22
C ASP A 59 10.44 0.67 18.18
N LEU A 60 9.69 1.60 17.58
CA LEU A 60 10.20 2.60 16.65
C LEU A 60 10.57 3.88 17.40
N VAL A 61 11.69 4.49 17.03
CA VAL A 61 12.20 5.70 17.66
C VAL A 61 11.53 6.94 17.06
N GLY A 62 10.79 7.69 17.88
CA GLY A 62 10.16 8.93 17.43
C GLY A 62 11.17 10.03 17.14
N VAL A 63 11.02 10.70 16.00
CA VAL A 63 11.69 11.97 15.68
C VAL A 63 10.64 13.08 15.52
N PRO A 64 11.01 14.37 15.70
CA PRO A 64 10.04 15.46 15.76
C PRO A 64 9.13 15.55 14.52
N ASP A 65 9.70 15.48 13.31
CA ASP A 65 8.97 15.70 12.07
C ASP A 65 9.54 14.91 10.88
N LEU A 66 8.86 15.01 9.73
CA LEU A 66 9.24 14.35 8.48
C LEU A 66 10.61 14.83 7.98
N GLY A 67 10.91 16.12 8.14
CA GLY A 67 12.18 16.67 7.68
C GLY A 67 13.36 16.08 8.46
N GLU A 68 13.21 15.94 9.77
CA GLU A 68 14.22 15.30 10.63
C GLU A 68 14.35 13.81 10.33
N LEU A 69 13.24 13.13 10.07
CA LEU A 69 13.26 11.75 9.59
C LEU A 69 14.08 11.66 8.30
N ALA A 70 13.77 12.49 7.30
CA ALA A 70 14.41 12.43 6.00
C ALA A 70 15.91 12.74 6.04
N ARG A 71 16.33 13.70 6.87
CA ARG A 71 17.75 14.04 7.05
C ARG A 71 18.55 12.95 7.75
N ARG A 72 17.93 12.19 8.67
CA ARG A 72 18.60 11.16 9.45
C ARG A 72 18.60 9.77 8.81
N SER A 73 17.71 9.54 7.85
CA SER A 73 17.56 8.24 7.19
C SER A 73 18.61 8.00 6.10
N ASP A 74 19.00 6.74 5.95
CA ASP A 74 19.67 6.22 4.75
C ASP A 74 18.63 5.64 3.76
N MET A 75 17.50 5.19 4.29
CA MET A 75 16.35 4.68 3.56
C MET A 75 15.06 5.12 4.25
N ILE A 76 14.02 5.40 3.46
CA ILE A 76 12.69 5.75 3.92
C ILE A 76 11.68 4.80 3.28
N VAL A 77 10.75 4.26 4.07
CA VAL A 77 9.56 3.55 3.59
C VAL A 77 8.36 4.50 3.66
N SER A 78 7.79 4.83 2.50
CA SER A 78 6.54 5.55 2.38
C SER A 78 5.38 4.58 2.35
N ILE A 79 4.46 4.69 3.32
CA ILE A 79 3.26 3.86 3.41
C ILE A 79 2.09 4.60 4.08
N CYS A 80 1.45 5.47 3.33
CA CYS A 80 0.29 6.31 3.62
C CYS A 80 -0.90 5.99 2.68
N PRO A 81 -2.04 6.69 2.81
CA PRO A 81 -3.08 6.66 1.79
C PRO A 81 -2.55 7.14 0.42
N PRO A 82 -2.96 6.53 -0.70
CA PRO A 82 -2.35 6.77 -2.02
C PRO A 82 -2.41 8.23 -2.48
N HIS A 83 -3.50 8.95 -2.17
CA HIS A 83 -3.64 10.37 -2.52
C HIS A 83 -2.57 11.28 -1.90
N ALA A 84 -1.88 10.84 -0.85
CA ALA A 84 -0.84 11.62 -0.17
C ALA A 84 0.58 11.23 -0.61
N ALA A 85 0.75 10.22 -1.48
CA ALA A 85 2.05 9.66 -1.82
C ALA A 85 3.00 10.70 -2.46
N ARG A 86 2.47 11.47 -3.43
CA ARG A 86 3.23 12.49 -4.17
C ARG A 86 3.67 13.63 -3.24
N ASP A 87 2.73 14.22 -2.51
CA ASP A 87 3.02 15.30 -1.55
C ASP A 87 4.05 14.88 -0.49
N VAL A 88 4.01 13.62 -0.06
CA VAL A 88 4.97 13.09 0.91
C VAL A 88 6.35 12.92 0.28
N ALA A 89 6.44 12.43 -0.95
CA ALA A 89 7.69 12.32 -1.68
C ALA A 89 8.32 13.70 -1.94
N GLU A 90 7.51 14.71 -2.28
CA GLU A 90 7.96 16.10 -2.45
C GLU A 90 8.49 16.69 -1.15
N GLN A 91 7.83 16.43 -0.01
CA GLN A 91 8.32 16.86 1.30
C GLN A 91 9.65 16.20 1.66
N VAL A 92 9.82 14.91 1.34
CA VAL A 92 11.10 14.21 1.52
C VAL A 92 12.18 14.86 0.67
N ALA A 93 11.91 15.10 -0.61
CA ALA A 93 12.85 15.75 -1.53
C ALA A 93 13.26 17.13 -1.02
N ALA A 94 12.29 17.96 -0.61
CA ALA A 94 12.53 19.28 -0.06
C ALA A 94 13.39 19.26 1.22
N ALA A 95 13.19 18.25 2.08
CA ALA A 95 13.92 18.13 3.34
C ALA A 95 15.40 17.73 3.19
N VAL A 96 15.77 17.15 2.05
CA VAL A 96 17.13 16.64 1.77
C VAL A 96 17.85 17.41 0.67
N VAL A 97 17.32 18.56 0.24
CA VAL A 97 17.98 19.45 -0.73
C VAL A 97 19.38 19.80 -0.23
N GLY A 98 20.38 19.62 -1.11
CA GLY A 98 21.78 19.89 -0.81
C GLY A 98 22.49 18.81 0.01
N ARG A 99 21.81 17.74 0.40
CA ARG A 99 22.46 16.57 1.01
C ARG A 99 23.23 15.79 -0.09
N PRO A 100 24.51 15.46 0.11
CA PRO A 100 25.30 14.76 -0.90
C PRO A 100 24.84 13.31 -1.14
N ASP A 101 24.24 12.67 -0.14
CA ASP A 101 23.69 11.32 -0.26
C ASP A 101 22.26 11.27 0.32
N PRO A 102 21.24 11.63 -0.47
CA PRO A 102 19.84 11.57 -0.03
C PRO A 102 19.39 10.11 0.12
N PRO A 103 18.41 9.85 1.02
CA PRO A 103 17.97 8.50 1.33
C PRO A 103 17.30 7.82 0.14
N LEU A 104 17.39 6.49 0.08
CA LEU A 104 16.52 5.70 -0.79
C LEU A 104 15.07 5.82 -0.35
N LEU A 105 14.16 6.12 -1.27
CA LEU A 105 12.73 6.11 -1.03
C LEU A 105 12.13 4.79 -1.54
N VAL A 106 11.67 3.93 -0.62
CA VAL A 106 10.79 2.81 -0.95
C VAL A 106 9.37 3.32 -0.94
N GLU A 107 8.81 3.53 -2.14
CA GLU A 107 7.42 3.90 -2.33
C GLU A 107 6.54 2.65 -2.25
N ALA A 108 5.99 2.37 -1.06
CA ALA A 108 5.19 1.19 -0.76
C ALA A 108 3.67 1.46 -0.68
N ASN A 109 3.24 2.64 -1.14
CA ASN A 109 1.82 2.99 -1.26
C ASN A 109 1.16 2.18 -2.38
N ALA A 110 -0.14 1.97 -2.27
CA ALA A 110 -0.94 1.35 -3.32
C ALA A 110 -1.26 2.39 -4.42
N VAL A 111 -0.23 2.77 -5.18
CA VAL A 111 -0.28 3.76 -6.27
C VAL A 111 -0.16 3.09 -7.64
N SER A 112 -0.51 3.82 -8.69
CA SER A 112 -0.36 3.40 -10.08
C SER A 112 1.11 3.43 -10.53
N PRO A 113 1.47 2.67 -11.59
CA PRO A 113 2.79 2.76 -12.21
C PRO A 113 3.17 4.17 -12.67
N ALA A 114 2.18 4.97 -13.09
CA ALA A 114 2.41 6.36 -13.47
C ALA A 114 2.84 7.20 -12.26
N THR A 115 2.11 7.11 -11.14
CA THR A 115 2.41 7.84 -9.91
C THR A 115 3.82 7.56 -9.39
N VAL A 116 4.25 6.30 -9.29
CA VAL A 116 5.61 5.99 -8.79
C VAL A 116 6.70 6.45 -9.77
N ARG A 117 6.43 6.47 -11.09
CA ARG A 117 7.36 7.02 -12.09
C ARG A 117 7.47 8.54 -12.01
N GLU A 118 6.38 9.24 -11.73
CA GLU A 118 6.41 10.69 -11.48
C GLU A 118 7.22 11.01 -10.23
N ILE A 119 7.06 10.23 -9.15
CA ILE A 119 7.90 10.33 -7.95
C ILE A 119 9.38 10.09 -8.31
N GLY A 120 9.67 9.05 -9.10
CA GLY A 120 11.02 8.79 -9.62
C GLY A 120 11.58 9.92 -10.48
N ALA A 121 10.76 10.58 -11.30
CA ALA A 121 11.19 11.72 -12.11
C ALA A 121 11.56 12.93 -11.24
N SER A 122 10.87 13.14 -10.13
CA SER A 122 11.12 14.24 -9.19
C SER A 122 12.34 14.00 -8.28
N LEU A 123 12.58 12.75 -7.86
CA LEU A 123 13.64 12.42 -6.89
C LEU A 123 14.91 11.82 -7.52
N GLY A 124 14.85 11.39 -8.79
CA GLY A 124 15.83 10.50 -9.41
C GLY A 124 15.36 9.04 -9.32
N ALA A 125 15.21 8.37 -10.47
CA ALA A 125 14.65 7.02 -10.54
C ALA A 125 15.53 5.99 -9.81
N GLU A 126 16.84 6.23 -9.74
CA GLU A 126 17.82 5.45 -8.98
C GLU A 126 17.69 5.60 -7.46
N LYS A 127 17.00 6.65 -7.00
CA LYS A 127 16.72 6.93 -5.58
C LYS A 127 15.36 6.38 -5.13
N VAL A 128 14.58 5.80 -6.04
CA VAL A 128 13.24 5.28 -5.74
C VAL A 128 13.18 3.77 -6.01
N VAL A 129 12.58 3.04 -5.08
CA VAL A 129 12.21 1.63 -5.24
C VAL A 129 10.68 1.54 -5.16
N ASP A 130 10.08 0.98 -6.20
CA ASP A 130 8.65 0.71 -6.27
C ASP A 130 8.34 -0.55 -5.46
N GLY A 131 7.53 -0.39 -4.41
CA GLY A 131 7.13 -1.42 -3.48
C GLY A 131 5.63 -1.69 -3.50
N ALA A 132 5.25 -2.97 -3.50
CA ALA A 132 3.86 -3.38 -3.39
C ALA A 132 3.69 -4.46 -2.33
N VAL A 133 3.04 -4.10 -1.22
CA VAL A 133 2.71 -5.07 -0.16
C VAL A 133 1.40 -5.78 -0.50
N ILE A 134 1.42 -7.11 -0.57
CA ILE A 134 0.23 -7.96 -0.70
C ILE A 134 0.13 -8.86 0.52
N GLY A 135 -0.97 -8.70 1.27
CA GLY A 135 -1.23 -9.40 2.52
C GLY A 135 -1.56 -8.44 3.68
N PRO A 136 -1.93 -8.97 4.86
CA PRO A 136 -2.13 -8.19 6.07
C PRO A 136 -0.78 -7.70 6.66
N PRO A 137 -0.77 -6.85 7.69
CA PRO A 137 0.46 -6.62 8.47
C PRO A 137 1.01 -7.95 8.99
N ALA A 138 2.29 -8.23 8.73
CA ALA A 138 2.93 -9.50 9.05
C ALA A 138 3.81 -9.38 10.30
N TRP A 139 3.54 -10.24 11.29
CA TRP A 139 4.36 -10.44 12.49
C TRP A 139 5.02 -11.82 12.51
N GLU A 140 4.52 -12.72 11.66
CA GLU A 140 5.03 -14.06 11.38
C GLU A 140 5.10 -14.26 9.86
N ARG A 141 5.93 -15.20 9.42
CA ARG A 141 6.12 -15.49 7.98
C ARG A 141 4.90 -16.18 7.38
N GLY A 142 4.75 -16.04 6.06
CA GLY A 142 3.82 -16.84 5.25
C GLY A 142 2.52 -16.14 4.87
N HIS A 143 2.31 -14.90 5.33
CA HIS A 143 1.05 -14.19 5.08
C HIS A 143 1.18 -12.99 4.15
N SER A 144 2.37 -12.40 4.01
CA SER A 144 2.56 -11.16 3.26
C SER A 144 3.84 -11.16 2.44
N VAL A 145 3.69 -10.70 1.20
CA VAL A 145 4.78 -10.55 0.24
C VAL A 145 4.98 -9.06 -0.05
N LEU A 146 6.21 -8.60 0.04
CA LEU A 146 6.65 -7.29 -0.43
C LEU A 146 7.28 -7.47 -1.81
N TRP A 147 6.54 -7.11 -2.85
CA TRP A 147 7.05 -7.07 -4.21
C TRP A 147 7.83 -5.77 -4.42
N LEU A 148 8.99 -5.86 -5.07
CA LEU A 148 9.91 -4.74 -5.26
C LEU A 148 10.33 -4.65 -6.73
N SER A 149 10.50 -3.44 -7.24
CA SER A 149 11.12 -3.17 -8.54
C SER A 149 11.85 -1.84 -8.53
N GLY A 150 12.82 -1.66 -9.42
CA GLY A 150 13.74 -0.52 -9.42
C GLY A 150 15.20 -0.94 -9.28
N GLY A 151 16.12 -0.06 -9.65
CA GLY A 151 17.56 -0.36 -9.65
C GLY A 151 18.11 -0.81 -8.29
N ALA A 152 17.59 -0.26 -7.18
CA ALA A 152 18.00 -0.62 -5.82
C ALA A 152 17.12 -1.72 -5.17
N ALA A 153 16.18 -2.34 -5.90
CA ALA A 153 15.22 -3.29 -5.33
C ALA A 153 15.87 -4.52 -4.67
N GLY A 154 17.00 -5.00 -5.22
CA GLY A 154 17.75 -6.12 -4.64
C GLY A 154 18.29 -5.81 -3.24
N VAL A 155 18.88 -4.62 -3.07
CA VAL A 155 19.41 -4.16 -1.77
C VAL A 155 18.30 -4.03 -0.73
N ILE A 156 17.12 -3.54 -1.13
CA ILE A 156 15.96 -3.48 -0.25
C ILE A 156 15.47 -4.87 0.12
N ALA A 157 15.42 -5.82 -0.82
CA ALA A 157 14.97 -7.18 -0.56
C ALA A 157 15.86 -7.90 0.47
N GLU A 158 17.18 -7.68 0.42
CA GLU A 158 18.14 -8.25 1.37
C GLU A 158 17.90 -7.79 2.80
N LEU A 159 17.44 -6.56 3.04
CA LEU A 159 17.09 -6.07 4.38
C LEU A 159 15.92 -6.85 5.02
N PHE A 160 15.06 -7.44 4.21
CA PHE A 160 13.94 -8.26 4.67
C PHE A 160 14.29 -9.74 4.74
N ALA A 161 15.52 -10.14 4.41
CA ALA A 161 15.97 -11.52 4.54
C ALA A 161 15.82 -11.97 6.00
N GLY A 162 15.09 -13.07 6.19
CA GLY A 162 14.85 -13.59 7.52
C GLY A 162 13.63 -12.98 8.24
N SER A 163 13.03 -11.92 7.72
CA SER A 163 11.93 -11.19 8.36
C SER A 163 10.56 -11.87 8.21
N PRO A 164 9.49 -11.38 8.87
CA PRO A 164 8.11 -11.81 8.63
C PRO A 164 7.58 -11.56 7.21
N PHE A 165 8.16 -10.60 6.48
CA PHE A 165 7.77 -10.31 5.10
C PHE A 165 8.64 -11.11 4.13
N GLU A 166 8.01 -11.76 3.15
CA GLU A 166 8.73 -12.32 2.03
C GLU A 166 8.98 -11.22 0.98
N ALA A 167 10.24 -10.81 0.78
CA ALA A 167 10.58 -9.82 -0.24
C ALA A 167 10.93 -10.49 -1.57
N ARG A 168 10.35 -10.01 -2.67
CA ARG A 168 10.55 -10.54 -4.03
C ARG A 168 10.79 -9.42 -5.03
N VAL A 169 11.80 -9.56 -5.88
CA VAL A 169 12.18 -8.56 -6.89
C VAL A 169 11.63 -8.94 -8.26
N LEU A 170 10.96 -8.00 -8.94
CA LEU A 170 10.35 -8.19 -10.27
C LEU A 170 11.23 -7.67 -11.42
N GLY A 171 12.31 -6.94 -11.12
CA GLY A 171 13.22 -6.39 -12.11
C GLY A 171 13.60 -4.93 -11.83
N PRO A 172 14.38 -4.32 -12.74
CA PRO A 172 14.93 -2.97 -12.55
C PRO A 172 13.93 -1.85 -12.88
N GLU A 173 12.81 -2.17 -13.54
CA GLU A 173 11.88 -1.17 -14.07
C GLU A 173 10.92 -0.64 -13.00
N LEU A 174 10.98 0.67 -12.75
CA LEU A 174 10.08 1.35 -11.82
C LEU A 174 8.62 1.30 -12.31
N GLY A 175 7.71 0.94 -11.41
CA GLY A 175 6.29 0.76 -11.70
C GLY A 175 5.86 -0.70 -11.91
N THR A 176 6.80 -1.66 -11.92
CA THR A 176 6.47 -3.08 -12.14
C THR A 176 5.76 -3.69 -10.93
N ALA A 177 6.19 -3.36 -9.70
CA ALA A 177 5.52 -3.82 -8.49
C ALA A 177 4.14 -3.17 -8.32
N SER A 178 4.04 -1.87 -8.62
CA SER A 178 2.77 -1.14 -8.69
C SER A 178 1.81 -1.73 -9.74
N ALA A 179 2.31 -2.15 -10.91
CA ALA A 179 1.49 -2.79 -11.93
C ALA A 179 0.94 -4.14 -11.46
N LEU A 180 1.78 -4.98 -10.82
CA LEU A 180 1.33 -6.22 -10.20
C LEU A 180 0.23 -5.94 -9.17
N LYS A 181 0.41 -4.92 -8.33
CA LYS A 181 -0.58 -4.52 -7.31
C LYS A 181 -1.90 -4.09 -7.93
N ALA A 182 -1.88 -3.31 -9.00
CA ALA A 182 -3.08 -2.86 -9.71
C ALA A 182 -3.86 -4.06 -10.28
N CYS A 183 -3.19 -5.01 -10.94
CA CYS A 183 -3.81 -6.26 -11.40
C CYS A 183 -4.41 -7.06 -10.24
N PHE A 184 -3.67 -7.21 -9.14
CA PHE A 184 -4.15 -7.91 -7.95
C PHE A 184 -5.33 -7.19 -7.28
N ALA A 185 -5.42 -5.87 -7.38
CA ALA A 185 -6.54 -5.09 -6.84
C ALA A 185 -7.86 -5.38 -7.57
N LEU A 186 -7.83 -5.70 -8.86
CA LEU A 186 -9.03 -6.15 -9.59
C LEU A 186 -9.64 -7.39 -8.92
N GLN A 187 -8.84 -8.41 -8.65
CA GLN A 187 -9.30 -9.64 -7.99
C GLN A 187 -9.66 -9.40 -6.52
N SER A 188 -8.78 -8.73 -5.78
CA SER A 188 -8.90 -8.63 -4.33
C SER A 188 -9.90 -7.59 -3.83
N LYS A 189 -10.26 -6.62 -4.69
CA LYS A 189 -11.16 -5.50 -4.34
C LYS A 189 -12.24 -5.23 -5.39
N ALA A 190 -11.94 -5.19 -6.69
CA ALA A 190 -13.00 -4.91 -7.67
C ALA A 190 -14.08 -6.00 -7.70
N LEU A 191 -13.68 -7.28 -7.78
CA LEU A 191 -14.64 -8.40 -7.77
C LEU A 191 -15.52 -8.42 -6.51
N PRO A 192 -14.98 -8.28 -5.27
CA PRO A 192 -15.82 -8.16 -4.08
C PRO A 192 -16.83 -7.01 -4.09
N ALA A 193 -16.49 -5.87 -4.72
CA ALA A 193 -17.43 -4.74 -4.83
C ALA A 193 -18.68 -5.10 -5.66
N ILE A 194 -18.57 -6.05 -6.59
CA ILE A 194 -19.71 -6.54 -7.38
C ILE A 194 -20.75 -7.22 -6.47
N TRP A 195 -20.32 -7.95 -5.43
CA TRP A 195 -21.27 -8.55 -4.47
C TRP A 195 -22.08 -7.49 -3.72
N LEU A 196 -21.41 -6.40 -3.33
CA LEU A 196 -22.05 -5.26 -2.67
C LEU A 196 -23.06 -4.57 -3.61
N GLU A 197 -22.67 -4.35 -4.87
CA GLU A 197 -23.54 -3.77 -5.88
C GLU A 197 -24.74 -4.67 -6.20
N LEU A 198 -24.51 -5.98 -6.37
CA LEU A 198 -25.53 -6.99 -6.62
C LEU A 198 -26.60 -6.98 -5.51
N ALA A 199 -26.17 -7.01 -4.25
CA ALA A 199 -27.09 -6.97 -3.11
C ALA A 199 -27.85 -5.64 -3.02
N ALA A 200 -27.18 -4.51 -3.26
CA ALA A 200 -27.83 -3.20 -3.28
C ALA A 200 -28.87 -3.10 -4.41
N ALA A 201 -28.55 -3.60 -5.60
CA ALA A 201 -29.43 -3.60 -6.76
C ALA A 201 -30.65 -4.51 -6.54
N ALA A 202 -30.43 -5.75 -6.08
CA ALA A 202 -31.51 -6.71 -5.80
C ALA A 202 -32.54 -6.15 -4.80
N ARG A 203 -32.06 -5.50 -3.75
CA ARG A 203 -32.93 -4.79 -2.79
C ARG A 203 -33.69 -3.65 -3.45
N ARG A 204 -33.05 -2.84 -4.29
CA ARG A 204 -33.69 -1.71 -4.96
C ARG A 204 -34.75 -2.14 -5.97
N PHE A 205 -34.54 -3.26 -6.65
CA PHE A 205 -35.53 -3.87 -7.54
C PHE A 205 -36.62 -4.67 -6.80
N GLY A 206 -36.45 -4.94 -5.50
CA GLY A 206 -37.40 -5.72 -4.70
C GLY A 206 -37.34 -7.23 -4.96
N VAL A 207 -36.18 -7.75 -5.39
CA VAL A 207 -35.99 -9.16 -5.80
C VAL A 207 -34.94 -9.90 -4.94
N ASP A 208 -34.59 -9.37 -3.77
CA ASP A 208 -33.52 -9.90 -2.90
C ASP A 208 -33.69 -11.39 -2.58
N GLU A 209 -34.88 -11.80 -2.12
CA GLU A 209 -35.17 -13.20 -1.77
C GLU A 209 -35.11 -14.13 -3.00
N ALA A 210 -35.71 -13.71 -4.12
CA ALA A 210 -35.71 -14.48 -5.36
C ALA A 210 -34.29 -14.66 -5.92
N LEU A 211 -33.47 -13.60 -5.89
CA LEU A 211 -32.07 -13.66 -6.32
C LEU A 211 -31.25 -14.60 -5.43
N ARG A 212 -31.42 -14.55 -4.11
CA ARG A 212 -30.74 -15.47 -3.18
C ARG A 212 -31.09 -16.91 -3.48
N GLY A 213 -32.37 -17.20 -3.71
CA GLY A 213 -32.82 -18.54 -4.13
C GLY A 213 -32.17 -19.01 -5.42
N GLU A 214 -32.09 -18.14 -6.43
CA GLU A 214 -31.49 -18.47 -7.73
C GLU A 214 -29.97 -18.67 -7.65
N LEU A 215 -29.26 -17.82 -6.90
CA LEU A 215 -27.82 -17.98 -6.65
C LEU A 215 -27.53 -19.29 -5.91
N ALA A 216 -28.30 -19.59 -4.85
CA ALA A 216 -28.15 -20.83 -4.09
C ALA A 216 -28.37 -22.08 -4.96
N ARG A 217 -29.32 -22.03 -5.91
CA ARG A 217 -29.54 -23.11 -6.90
C ARG A 217 -28.30 -23.41 -7.74
N THR A 218 -27.45 -22.41 -7.98
CA THR A 218 -26.17 -22.54 -8.70
C THR A 218 -24.96 -22.72 -7.80
N GLY A 219 -25.16 -22.86 -6.48
CA GLY A 219 -24.09 -23.09 -5.50
C GLY A 219 -23.40 -21.81 -4.98
N VAL A 220 -24.00 -20.64 -5.19
CA VAL A 220 -23.47 -19.36 -4.70
C VAL A 220 -24.24 -18.94 -3.45
N ASP A 221 -23.53 -18.75 -2.33
CA ASP A 221 -24.07 -18.21 -1.09
C ASP A 221 -23.75 -16.70 -0.99
N LEU A 222 -24.75 -15.86 -1.28
CA LEU A 222 -24.59 -14.41 -1.28
C LEU A 222 -24.25 -13.86 0.11
N ASP A 223 -24.78 -14.44 1.19
CA ASP A 223 -24.48 -13.94 2.55
C ASP A 223 -23.04 -14.24 2.93
N ALA A 224 -22.55 -15.45 2.63
CA ALA A 224 -21.15 -15.81 2.85
C ALA A 224 -20.19 -14.90 2.08
N GLU A 225 -20.52 -14.54 0.83
CA GLU A 225 -19.75 -13.60 0.01
C GLU A 225 -19.73 -12.19 0.63
N LEU A 226 -20.90 -11.65 0.98
CA LEU A 226 -21.03 -10.33 1.62
C LEU A 226 -20.30 -10.25 2.96
N ASP A 227 -20.39 -11.29 3.79
CA ASP A 227 -19.64 -11.42 5.03
C ASP A 227 -18.14 -11.45 4.75
N GLY A 228 -17.73 -12.16 3.69
CA GLY A 228 -16.35 -12.19 3.20
C GLY A 228 -15.85 -10.81 2.78
N VAL A 229 -16.67 -9.99 2.13
CA VAL A 229 -16.31 -8.60 1.78
C VAL A 229 -16.21 -7.76 3.06
N THR A 230 -17.20 -7.85 3.94
CA THR A 230 -17.28 -7.06 5.18
C THR A 230 -16.10 -7.33 6.11
N ARG A 231 -15.72 -8.60 6.31
CA ARG A 231 -14.53 -8.97 7.11
C ARG A 231 -13.24 -8.37 6.56
N ARG A 232 -13.08 -8.32 5.23
CA ARG A 232 -11.86 -7.81 4.59
C ARG A 232 -11.83 -6.28 4.52
N ALA A 233 -12.94 -5.65 4.16
CA ALA A 233 -13.05 -4.20 4.02
C ALA A 233 -13.08 -3.51 5.39
N GLY A 234 -13.93 -4.00 6.31
CA GLY A 234 -14.11 -3.50 7.67
C GLY A 234 -14.13 -1.96 7.77
N ALA A 235 -13.52 -1.42 8.83
CA ALA A 235 -13.29 0.00 9.04
C ALA A 235 -12.29 0.66 8.04
N LYS A 236 -11.80 -0.09 7.04
CA LYS A 236 -10.81 0.36 6.05
C LYS A 236 -11.41 0.57 4.65
N ALA A 237 -12.73 0.44 4.48
CA ALA A 237 -13.40 0.59 3.18
C ALA A 237 -13.02 1.90 2.45
N TRP A 238 -12.91 3.03 3.18
CA TRP A 238 -12.46 4.30 2.59
C TRP A 238 -11.06 4.26 1.97
N ARG A 239 -10.13 3.45 2.50
CA ARG A 239 -8.79 3.30 1.91
C ARG A 239 -8.88 2.58 0.57
N TRP A 240 -9.75 1.57 0.49
CA TRP A 240 -9.92 0.77 -0.71
C TRP A 240 -10.50 1.59 -1.87
N ALA A 241 -11.30 2.61 -1.60
CA ALA A 241 -11.75 3.54 -2.63
C ALA A 241 -10.55 4.20 -3.35
N GLY A 242 -9.63 4.80 -2.61
CA GLY A 242 -8.44 5.42 -3.21
C GLY A 242 -7.50 4.43 -3.90
N GLU A 243 -7.36 3.21 -3.35
CA GLU A 243 -6.60 2.14 -4.03
C GLU A 243 -7.26 1.70 -5.36
N MET A 244 -8.60 1.74 -5.42
CA MET A 244 -9.33 1.42 -6.65
C MET A 244 -9.28 2.55 -7.67
N ASP A 245 -9.22 3.81 -7.24
CA ASP A 245 -8.97 4.94 -8.15
C ASP A 245 -7.57 4.81 -8.80
N GLU A 246 -6.51 4.48 -8.04
CA GLU A 246 -5.17 4.23 -8.60
C GLU A 246 -5.13 3.01 -9.53
N ALA A 247 -5.86 1.94 -9.19
CA ALA A 247 -6.02 0.79 -10.08
C ALA A 247 -6.76 1.18 -11.37
N ALA A 248 -7.75 2.08 -11.32
CA ALA A 248 -8.43 2.59 -12.50
C ALA A 248 -7.46 3.33 -13.42
N GLU A 249 -6.66 4.24 -12.87
CA GLU A 249 -5.65 4.98 -13.66
C GLU A 249 -4.61 4.04 -14.28
N ALA A 250 -4.17 3.01 -13.55
CA ALA A 250 -3.25 2.01 -14.08
C ALA A 250 -3.83 1.21 -15.26
N ILE A 251 -5.13 0.84 -15.20
CA ILE A 251 -5.81 0.10 -16.27
C ILE A 251 -6.11 1.00 -17.47
N ALA A 252 -6.55 2.24 -17.22
CA ALA A 252 -6.79 3.23 -18.26
C ALA A 252 -5.53 3.53 -19.08
N ALA A 253 -4.36 3.61 -18.43
CA ALA A 253 -3.08 3.82 -19.09
C ALA A 253 -2.69 2.70 -20.08
N LEU A 254 -3.30 1.51 -19.97
CA LEU A 254 -3.12 0.40 -20.91
C LEU A 254 -4.11 0.45 -22.10
N GLY A 255 -5.02 1.44 -22.12
CA GLY A 255 -6.12 1.51 -23.08
C GLY A 255 -7.24 0.50 -22.80
N LEU A 256 -7.28 -0.10 -21.62
CA LEU A 256 -8.32 -1.02 -21.19
C LEU A 256 -9.45 -0.28 -20.46
N PRO A 257 -10.69 -0.80 -20.47
CA PRO A 257 -11.77 -0.24 -19.69
C PRO A 257 -11.47 -0.29 -18.18
N ASP A 258 -11.50 0.87 -17.55
CA ASP A 258 -11.24 1.08 -16.12
C ASP A 258 -12.52 1.15 -15.28
N GLY A 259 -13.69 1.07 -15.93
CA GLY A 259 -14.99 1.26 -15.31
C GLY A 259 -15.26 0.35 -14.12
N PHE A 260 -14.75 -0.89 -14.10
CA PHE A 260 -14.88 -1.77 -12.95
C PHE A 260 -14.15 -1.23 -11.71
N SER A 261 -12.95 -0.70 -11.90
CA SER A 261 -12.19 -0.10 -10.81
C SER A 261 -12.85 1.17 -10.30
N ARG A 262 -13.34 2.03 -11.21
CA ARG A 262 -14.08 3.25 -10.83
C ARG A 262 -15.39 2.95 -10.10
N ALA A 263 -16.16 1.97 -10.57
CA ALA A 263 -17.39 1.53 -9.92
C ALA A 263 -17.11 0.94 -8.53
N ALA A 264 -16.08 0.10 -8.40
CA ALA A 264 -15.67 -0.44 -7.11
C ALA A 264 -15.25 0.67 -6.13
N ALA A 265 -14.52 1.69 -6.59
CA ALA A 265 -14.16 2.84 -5.77
C ALA A 265 -15.40 3.58 -5.25
N GLU A 266 -16.39 3.80 -6.10
CA GLU A 266 -17.68 4.40 -5.73
C GLU A 266 -18.46 3.56 -4.72
N ILE A 267 -18.55 2.25 -4.93
CA ILE A 267 -19.20 1.33 -3.98
C ILE A 267 -18.52 1.40 -2.61
N TYR A 268 -17.18 1.45 -2.55
CA TYR A 268 -16.47 1.57 -1.28
C TYR A 268 -16.62 2.94 -0.61
N ARG A 269 -16.74 4.03 -1.38
CA ARG A 269 -17.09 5.36 -0.84
C ARG A 269 -18.47 5.32 -0.16
N ARG A 270 -19.47 4.79 -0.88
CA ARG A 270 -20.85 4.66 -0.38
C ARG A 270 -20.99 3.72 0.80
N ALA A 271 -20.20 2.64 0.81
CA ALA A 271 -20.09 1.80 1.99
C ALA A 271 -19.54 2.67 3.13
N SER A 272 -18.39 3.31 2.94
CA SER A 272 -17.74 4.07 4.01
C SER A 272 -18.59 5.18 4.64
N ASP A 273 -19.44 5.87 3.87
CA ASP A 273 -20.31 6.95 4.37
C ASP A 273 -21.72 6.47 4.79
N GLY A 274 -22.00 5.18 4.65
CA GLY A 274 -23.29 4.57 5.01
C GLY A 274 -24.41 4.81 4.01
N SER A 275 -24.13 5.39 2.84
CA SER A 275 -25.13 5.60 1.79
C SER A 275 -25.38 4.36 0.92
N LEU A 276 -24.59 3.29 1.07
CA LEU A 276 -24.82 2.03 0.37
C LEU A 276 -26.02 1.26 0.98
N PRO A 277 -27.13 1.05 0.25
CA PRO A 277 -28.34 0.44 0.81
C PRO A 277 -28.09 -0.97 1.34
N GLY A 278 -28.48 -1.22 2.59
CA GLY A 278 -28.44 -2.54 3.24
C GLY A 278 -27.03 -3.08 3.52
N TRP A 279 -26.03 -2.20 3.51
CA TRP A 279 -24.72 -2.48 4.10
C TRP A 279 -24.62 -1.75 5.44
N SER A 280 -24.36 -2.49 6.50
CA SER A 280 -24.10 -1.92 7.83
C SER A 280 -22.59 -1.96 8.07
N GLN A 281 -21.99 -0.83 8.45
CA GLN A 281 -20.61 -0.83 8.95
C GLN A 281 -20.51 -1.82 10.12
N PRO A 282 -19.48 -2.67 10.19
CA PRO A 282 -19.17 -3.32 11.45
C PRO A 282 -18.86 -2.23 12.49
N ALA A 283 -19.36 -2.40 13.72
CA ALA A 283 -19.10 -1.45 14.80
C ALA A 283 -17.59 -1.23 14.95
N ALA A 284 -17.15 0.03 15.05
CA ALA A 284 -15.74 0.35 15.26
C ALA A 284 -15.29 -0.20 16.62
N THR A 285 -14.52 -1.28 16.62
CA THR A 285 -13.78 -1.78 17.79
C THR A 285 -12.42 -1.10 17.90
#